data_AF-A0AAU4E7N7-F1
#
_entry.id   AF-A0AAU4E7N7-F1
#
_cell.length_a   1.000
_cell.length_b   1.000
_cell.length_c   1.000
_cell.angle_alpha   90.00
_cell.angle_beta   90.00
_cell.angle_gamma   90.00
#
_symmetry.space_group_name_H-M   'P 1'
#
loop_
_entity.id
_entity.type
_entity.pdbx_description
1 polymer ?
#
loop_
_entity_poly.entity_id
_entity_poly.type
_entity_poly.pdbx_seq_one_letter_code
_entity_poly.pdbx_strand_id
1 'polypeptide(L)'
;MTATLDRHHDAHPNPDPMPDAATALTAGSLAFSDGSVPMTGEATIVPGLALTPAVSGRPLRYTGRWTLTHTGSGLSLTFPASLPYTREAAVWLRGAAVDWTRPYEQIRADDTTRRVGYQLRIAMEHAQLDRRPLVFARTSWVQVPPRWRVWVTGNPTEASYEAWQSVEAVAGMVCTWPDPPYDWMNPDAVIRRDQTSPGWALQCAAHGCTDGHAWYADTVGEHDGTAVDTRTELSKVAAEDGWLAHDRHHWTCPGCTRDHH
;
A
#
# COMPACT_ATOMS: atom_id res chain seq x y z
N MET A 1 -10.80 -22.10 -37.30
CA MET A 1 -11.55 -21.12 -36.50
C MET A 1 -10.77 -20.92 -35.22
N THR A 2 -10.10 -19.78 -35.12
CA THR A 2 -9.11 -19.46 -34.08
C THR A 2 -9.87 -18.93 -32.86
N ALA A 3 -9.93 -19.70 -31.79
CA ALA A 3 -10.52 -19.25 -30.54
C ALA A 3 -9.53 -18.31 -29.85
N THR A 4 -9.90 -17.03 -29.78
CA THR A 4 -9.21 -16.01 -29.00
C THR A 4 -9.30 -16.38 -27.53
N LEU A 5 -8.17 -16.65 -26.90
CA LEU A 5 -8.04 -16.76 -25.44
C LEU A 5 -8.34 -15.38 -24.84
N ASP A 6 -9.58 -15.20 -24.39
CA ASP A 6 -9.97 -14.08 -23.55
C ASP A 6 -9.25 -14.23 -22.20
N ARG A 7 -8.23 -13.40 -21.98
CA ARG A 7 -7.63 -13.23 -20.66
C ARG A 7 -8.66 -12.51 -19.80
N HIS A 8 -9.41 -13.28 -19.02
CA HIS A 8 -10.17 -12.75 -17.90
C HIS A 8 -9.20 -12.16 -16.86
N HIS A 9 -8.88 -10.88 -17.04
CA HIS A 9 -8.65 -9.98 -15.92
C HIS A 9 -9.94 -9.89 -15.10
N ASP A 10 -9.77 -9.93 -13.78
CA ASP A 10 -10.56 -9.22 -12.76
C ASP A 10 -11.05 -10.10 -11.61
N ALA A 11 -10.18 -10.18 -10.60
CA ALA A 11 -10.55 -9.74 -9.26
C ALA A 11 -9.40 -8.91 -8.65
N HIS A 12 -8.83 -8.00 -9.44
CA HIS A 12 -8.15 -6.85 -8.83
C HIS A 12 -9.25 -5.92 -8.29
N PRO A 13 -9.11 -5.35 -7.08
CA PRO A 13 -9.94 -4.22 -6.70
C PRO A 13 -9.76 -3.17 -7.80
N ASN A 14 -10.87 -2.82 -8.44
CA ASN A 14 -11.02 -1.79 -9.46
C ASN A 14 -9.87 -0.76 -9.42
N PRO A 15 -9.04 -0.62 -10.47
CA PRO A 15 -8.21 0.54 -10.64
C PRO A 15 -9.15 1.67 -11.05
N ASP A 16 -10.02 2.11 -10.15
CA ASP A 16 -10.52 3.47 -10.28
C ASP A 16 -9.26 4.32 -10.37
N PRO A 17 -9.00 5.02 -11.50
CA PRO A 17 -8.01 6.06 -11.47
C PRO A 17 -8.37 6.90 -10.25
N MET A 18 -7.40 7.11 -9.37
CA MET A 18 -7.54 8.00 -8.21
C MET A 18 -8.46 9.14 -8.65
N PRO A 19 -9.69 9.28 -8.10
CA PRO A 19 -10.64 10.25 -8.62
C PRO A 19 -9.94 11.60 -8.64
N ASP A 20 -10.16 12.46 -9.65
CA ASP A 20 -9.40 13.71 -9.86
C ASP A 20 -9.27 14.58 -8.59
N ALA A 21 -10.16 14.41 -7.61
CA ALA A 21 -10.07 14.95 -6.26
C ALA A 21 -8.83 14.52 -5.44
N ALA A 22 -8.17 13.41 -5.79
CA ALA A 22 -6.95 12.86 -5.18
C ALA A 22 -5.66 13.35 -5.88
N THR A 23 -5.79 14.13 -6.96
CA THR A 23 -4.72 14.89 -7.60
C THR A 23 -5.09 16.37 -7.73
N ALA A 24 -5.86 16.89 -6.78
CA ALA A 24 -6.20 18.31 -6.72
C ALA A 24 -4.93 19.12 -6.41
N LEU A 25 -4.19 19.47 -7.46
CA LEU A 25 -3.12 20.43 -7.39
C LEU A 25 -3.69 21.72 -6.81
N THR A 26 -3.10 22.18 -5.72
CA THR A 26 -3.47 23.41 -5.05
C THR A 26 -2.33 24.40 -5.22
N ALA A 27 -2.67 25.61 -5.67
CA ALA A 27 -1.72 26.71 -5.66
C ALA A 27 -1.46 27.14 -4.22
N GLY A 28 -0.19 27.09 -3.81
CA GLY A 28 0.30 27.65 -2.55
C GLY A 28 1.39 28.68 -2.81
N SER A 29 1.92 29.26 -1.74
CA SER A 29 3.17 30.00 -1.78
C SER A 29 4.08 29.49 -0.69
N LEU A 30 5.37 29.32 -0.95
CA LEU A 30 6.36 28.99 0.07
C LEU A 30 6.92 30.28 0.68
N ALA A 31 7.04 30.31 2.00
CA ALA A 31 7.66 31.42 2.71
C ALA A 31 9.20 31.29 2.70
N PHE A 32 9.89 32.37 2.32
CA PHE A 32 11.34 32.53 2.34
C PHE A 32 11.73 33.81 3.09
N SER A 33 13.02 33.95 3.39
CA SER A 33 13.56 35.13 4.06
C SER A 33 13.42 36.42 3.24
N ASP A 34 13.30 36.32 1.92
CA ASP A 34 13.13 37.43 0.98
C ASP A 34 11.69 37.60 0.44
N GLY A 35 10.72 36.85 0.97
CA GLY A 35 9.31 36.96 0.60
C GLY A 35 8.65 35.60 0.38
N SER A 36 7.50 35.57 -0.30
CA SER A 36 6.80 34.33 -0.64
C SER A 36 6.88 34.04 -2.14
N VAL A 37 7.13 32.80 -2.52
CA VAL A 37 7.20 32.38 -3.94
C VAL A 37 6.01 31.46 -4.26
N PRO A 38 5.25 31.73 -5.34
CA PRO A 38 4.13 30.88 -5.72
C PRO A 38 4.64 29.49 -6.12
N MET A 39 3.91 28.45 -5.72
CA MET A 39 4.23 27.08 -6.07
C MET A 39 2.98 26.23 -6.18
N THR A 40 3.03 25.20 -7.01
CA THR A 40 1.99 24.18 -7.08
C THR A 40 2.33 23.03 -6.14
N GLY A 41 1.38 22.61 -5.32
CA GLY A 41 1.50 21.46 -4.44
C GLY A 41 0.32 20.50 -4.57
N GLU A 42 0.42 19.31 -3.99
CA GLU A 42 -0.69 18.36 -3.93
C GLU A 42 -1.53 18.65 -2.67
N ALA A 43 -2.85 18.74 -2.81
CA ALA A 43 -3.73 18.78 -1.64
C ALA A 43 -3.54 17.53 -0.76
N THR A 44 -3.77 17.69 0.54
CA THR A 44 -3.74 16.55 1.47
C THR A 44 -5.12 16.26 2.03
N ILE A 45 -5.24 15.11 2.69
CA ILE A 45 -6.44 14.74 3.48
C ILE A 45 -6.69 15.67 4.68
N VAL A 46 -5.75 16.55 5.02
CA VAL A 46 -5.87 17.55 6.10
C VAL A 46 -6.09 18.93 5.47
N PRO A 47 -7.31 19.50 5.56
CA PRO A 47 -7.60 20.82 5.02
C PRO A 47 -6.64 21.89 5.56
N GLY A 48 -6.18 22.78 4.68
CA GLY A 48 -5.19 23.82 5.03
C GLY A 48 -3.73 23.37 4.92
N LEU A 49 -3.46 22.09 4.61
CA LEU A 49 -2.13 21.57 4.34
C LEU A 49 -1.99 21.04 2.91
N ALA A 50 -0.83 21.30 2.31
CA ALA A 50 -0.45 20.81 0.98
C ALA A 50 0.96 20.20 0.99
N LEU A 51 1.18 19.20 0.14
CA LEU A 51 2.49 18.64 -0.16
C LEU A 51 3.16 19.54 -1.19
N THR A 52 4.29 20.12 -0.84
CA THR A 52 4.98 21.11 -1.65
C THR A 52 6.40 20.64 -1.95
N PRO A 53 6.91 20.81 -3.20
CA PRO A 53 8.31 20.57 -3.51
C PRO A 53 9.26 21.33 -2.57
N ALA A 54 10.19 20.61 -1.92
CA ALA A 54 11.28 21.23 -1.20
C ALA A 54 12.25 21.83 -2.21
N VAL A 55 12.51 23.13 -2.11
CA VAL A 55 13.41 23.86 -3.02
C VAL A 55 14.56 24.50 -2.25
N SER A 56 15.71 24.66 -2.90
CA SER A 56 16.88 25.33 -2.32
C SER A 56 17.71 26.07 -3.38
N GLY A 57 18.60 26.96 -2.92
CA GLY A 57 19.55 27.68 -3.77
C GLY A 57 19.03 28.99 -4.36
N ARG A 58 19.87 29.62 -5.20
CA ARG A 58 19.56 30.83 -5.97
C ARG A 58 20.10 30.66 -7.41
N PRO A 59 19.26 30.37 -8.43
CA PRO A 59 17.80 30.28 -8.38
C PRO A 59 17.30 29.06 -7.59
N LEU A 60 16.06 29.12 -7.12
CA LEU A 60 15.42 28.01 -6.41
C LEU A 60 15.29 26.80 -7.33
N ARG A 61 15.77 25.65 -6.86
CA ARG A 61 15.70 24.36 -7.57
C ARG A 61 15.06 23.32 -6.70
N TYR A 62 14.25 22.46 -7.32
CA TYR A 62 13.67 21.29 -6.67
C TYR A 62 14.77 20.35 -6.18
N THR A 63 14.63 19.88 -4.94
CA THR A 63 15.63 19.01 -4.28
C THR A 63 15.36 17.53 -4.46
N GLY A 64 14.29 17.13 -5.17
CA GLY A 64 13.81 15.74 -5.20
C GLY A 64 12.98 15.34 -3.98
N ARG A 65 12.71 16.26 -3.05
CA ARG A 65 12.03 16.02 -1.77
C ARG A 65 10.79 16.88 -1.60
N TRP A 66 9.94 16.51 -0.68
CA TRP A 66 8.67 17.16 -0.40
C TRP A 66 8.61 17.63 1.05
N THR A 67 7.82 18.68 1.29
CA THR A 67 7.47 19.17 2.63
C THR A 67 5.97 19.28 2.75
N LEU A 68 5.46 19.15 3.98
CA LEU A 68 4.08 19.49 4.28
C LEU A 68 4.02 20.98 4.64
N THR A 69 3.25 21.75 3.90
CA THR A 69 3.19 23.20 4.02
C THR A 69 1.78 23.66 4.37
N HIS A 70 1.68 24.58 5.33
CA HIS A 70 0.44 25.26 5.65
C HIS A 70 0.09 26.26 4.54
N THR A 71 -1.03 26.04 3.85
CA THR A 71 -1.39 26.77 2.62
C THR A 71 -1.64 28.25 2.87
N GLY A 72 -2.15 28.62 4.05
CA GLY A 72 -2.44 30.01 4.39
C GLY A 72 -1.20 30.86 4.71
N SER A 73 -0.09 30.25 5.11
CA SER A 73 1.14 30.98 5.51
C SER A 73 2.38 30.66 4.69
N GLY A 74 2.37 29.55 3.96
CA GLY A 74 3.54 29.05 3.25
C GLY A 74 4.62 28.45 4.12
N LEU A 75 4.34 28.23 5.41
CA LEU A 75 5.30 27.61 6.32
C LEU A 75 5.32 26.10 6.17
N SER A 76 6.53 25.54 6.03
CA SER A 76 6.73 24.10 6.11
C SER A 76 6.69 23.61 7.55
N LEU A 77 5.88 22.58 7.78
CA LEU A 77 5.70 21.90 9.07
C LEU A 77 6.66 20.74 9.26
N THR A 78 7.11 20.14 8.15
CA THR A 78 8.04 19.01 8.15
C THR A 78 9.40 19.41 7.58
N PHE A 79 10.43 18.62 7.88
CA PHE A 79 11.66 18.66 7.10
C PHE A 79 11.45 18.02 5.71
N PRO A 80 12.30 18.32 4.71
CA PRO A 80 12.23 17.69 3.39
C PRO A 80 12.41 16.17 3.44
N ALA A 81 11.44 15.43 2.93
CA ALA A 81 11.44 13.96 2.90
C ALA A 81 10.95 13.39 1.54
N SER A 82 10.91 12.07 1.38
CA SER A 82 10.31 11.43 0.21
C SER A 82 8.80 11.73 0.15
N LEU A 83 8.20 11.64 -1.04
CA LEU A 83 6.77 11.88 -1.22
C LEU A 83 5.90 10.93 -0.36
N PRO A 84 6.16 9.61 -0.32
CA PRO A 84 5.41 8.70 0.56
C PRO A 84 5.48 9.12 2.03
N TYR A 85 6.66 9.45 2.53
CA TYR A 85 6.85 9.83 3.92
C TYR A 85 6.14 11.15 4.28
N THR A 86 6.09 12.09 3.34
CA THR A 86 5.37 13.35 3.52
C THR A 86 3.85 13.14 3.49
N ARG A 87 3.35 12.18 2.69
CA ARG A 87 1.94 11.74 2.73
C ARG A 87 1.58 11.11 4.07
N GLU A 88 2.46 10.28 4.63
CA GLU A 88 2.27 9.71 5.97
C GLU A 88 2.24 10.78 7.06
N ALA A 89 3.04 11.84 6.94
CA ALA A 89 2.98 12.99 7.85
C ALA A 89 1.60 13.67 7.85
N ALA A 90 0.95 13.78 6.69
CA ALA A 90 -0.43 14.27 6.61
C ALA A 90 -1.43 13.32 7.28
N VAL A 91 -1.27 12.01 7.12
CA VAL A 91 -2.08 11.00 7.83
C VAL A 91 -1.89 11.12 9.35
N TRP A 92 -0.66 11.29 9.81
CA TRP A 92 -0.34 11.48 11.22
C TRP A 92 -1.04 12.72 11.80
N LEU A 93 -0.99 13.85 11.08
CA LEU A 93 -1.63 15.10 11.50
C LEU A 93 -3.16 15.04 11.49
N ARG A 94 -3.78 14.20 10.65
CA ARG A 94 -5.23 13.97 10.68
C ARG A 94 -5.69 13.48 12.07
N GLY A 95 -4.84 12.75 12.78
CA GLY A 95 -5.12 12.27 14.14
C GLY A 95 -4.93 13.33 15.24
N ALA A 96 -4.30 14.47 14.95
CA ALA A 96 -3.88 15.45 15.97
C ALA A 96 -4.94 16.50 16.34
N ALA A 97 -6.13 16.46 15.71
CA ALA A 97 -7.27 17.35 15.98
C ALA A 97 -6.94 18.87 15.96
N VAL A 98 -5.99 19.29 15.11
CA VAL A 98 -5.66 20.71 14.87
C VAL A 98 -6.40 21.18 13.62
N ASP A 99 -7.10 22.31 13.72
CA ASP A 99 -7.65 23.01 12.56
C ASP A 99 -6.54 23.84 11.88
N TRP A 100 -6.05 23.29 10.76
CA TRP A 100 -5.01 23.89 9.92
C TRP A 100 -5.56 24.87 8.88
N THR A 101 -6.88 25.13 8.85
CA THR A 101 -7.47 26.15 7.97
C THR A 101 -7.44 27.55 8.60
N ARG A 102 -7.08 27.64 9.88
CA ARG A 102 -7.01 28.90 10.62
C ARG A 102 -5.92 29.83 10.06
N PRO A 103 -6.09 31.16 10.19
CA PRO A 103 -5.05 32.12 9.84
C PRO A 103 -3.72 31.85 10.56
N TYR A 104 -2.63 32.24 9.91
CA TYR A 104 -1.28 32.02 10.41
C TYR A 104 -1.07 32.53 11.84
N GLU A 105 -1.57 33.72 12.16
CA GLU A 105 -1.39 34.36 13.45
C GLU A 105 -2.00 33.52 14.58
N GLN A 106 -3.14 32.86 14.32
CA GLN A 106 -3.80 31.98 15.27
C GLN A 106 -3.04 30.67 15.44
N ILE A 107 -2.60 30.05 14.34
CA ILE A 107 -1.77 28.84 14.35
C ILE A 107 -0.48 29.07 15.13
N ARG A 108 0.17 30.21 14.92
CA ARG A 108 1.43 30.57 15.58
C ARG A 108 1.25 30.79 17.09
N ALA A 109 0.13 31.40 17.48
CA ALA A 109 -0.17 31.69 18.88
C ALA A 109 -0.68 30.46 19.66
N ASP A 110 -1.09 29.38 18.97
CA ASP A 110 -1.66 28.19 19.59
C ASP A 110 -0.59 27.19 20.05
N ASP A 111 -0.44 27.05 21.37
CA ASP A 111 0.46 26.11 22.04
C ASP A 111 0.23 24.66 21.62
N THR A 112 -1.02 24.27 21.36
CA THR A 112 -1.37 22.92 20.93
C THR A 112 -0.78 22.65 19.55
N THR A 113 -0.95 23.59 18.63
CA THR A 113 -0.42 23.47 17.28
C THR A 113 1.10 23.40 17.27
N ARG A 114 1.78 24.23 18.09
CA ARG A 114 3.24 24.18 18.26
C ARG A 114 3.71 22.83 18.80
N ARG A 115 3.03 22.29 19.82
CA ARG A 115 3.34 20.98 20.41
C ARG A 115 3.16 19.85 19.39
N VAL A 116 2.07 19.86 18.63
CA VAL A 116 1.78 18.88 17.58
C VAL A 116 2.84 18.92 16.48
N GLY A 117 3.25 20.11 16.03
CA GLY A 117 4.33 20.24 15.05
C GLY A 117 5.67 19.70 15.54
N TYR A 118 6.02 19.94 16.81
CA TYR A 118 7.21 19.37 17.44
C TYR A 118 7.14 17.84 17.55
N GLN A 119 6.00 17.31 17.98
CA GLN A 119 5.76 15.86 18.06
C GLN A 119 5.86 15.18 16.70
N LEU A 120 5.30 15.78 15.64
CA LEU A 120 5.43 15.28 14.28
C LEU A 120 6.89 15.19 13.86
N ARG A 121 7.68 16.23 14.10
CA ARG A 121 9.11 16.24 13.73
C ARG A 121 9.90 15.14 14.44
N ILE A 122 9.69 14.96 15.75
CA ILE A 122 10.32 13.86 16.50
C ILE A 122 9.87 12.51 15.93
N ALA A 123 8.56 12.33 15.71
CA ALA A 123 8.02 11.08 15.20
C ALA A 123 8.60 10.73 13.82
N MET A 124 8.74 11.73 12.95
CA MET A 124 9.37 11.59 11.64
C MET A 124 10.88 11.29 11.74
N GLU A 125 11.60 11.90 12.66
CA GLU A 125 13.02 11.61 12.85
C GLU A 125 13.22 10.17 13.35
N HIS A 126 12.45 9.76 14.36
CA HIS A 126 12.50 8.40 14.88
C HIS A 126 12.11 7.36 13.83
N ALA A 127 11.01 7.57 13.09
CA ALA A 127 10.61 6.61 12.08
C ALA A 127 11.62 6.50 10.92
N GLN A 128 12.33 7.59 10.57
CA GLN A 128 13.41 7.53 9.59
C GLN A 128 14.64 6.79 10.12
N LEU A 129 15.03 7.05 11.38
CA LEU A 129 16.13 6.33 12.04
C LEU A 129 15.84 4.83 12.17
N ASP A 130 14.60 4.48 12.50
CA ASP A 130 14.10 3.11 12.62
C ASP A 130 13.80 2.45 11.27
N ARG A 131 13.91 3.18 10.15
CA ARG A 131 13.60 2.72 8.77
C ARG A 131 12.19 2.15 8.66
N ARG A 132 11.23 2.84 9.25
CA ARG A 132 9.82 2.42 9.31
C ARG A 132 8.88 3.51 8.81
N PRO A 133 7.68 3.14 8.37
CA PRO A 133 6.59 4.09 8.16
C PRO A 133 6.33 4.92 9.42
N LEU A 134 6.01 6.19 9.22
CA LEU A 134 5.52 7.07 10.29
C LEU A 134 4.15 6.59 10.80
N VAL A 135 3.30 6.13 9.88
CA VAL A 135 2.00 5.53 10.16
C VAL A 135 1.84 4.25 9.33
N PHE A 136 1.51 3.14 10.00
CA PHE A 136 1.18 1.90 9.30
C PHE A 136 -0.24 1.98 8.73
N ALA A 137 -0.40 1.62 7.46
CA ALA A 137 -1.69 1.66 6.77
C ALA A 137 -2.60 0.49 7.15
N ARG A 138 -2.03 -0.63 7.61
CA ARG A 138 -2.70 -1.90 7.89
C ARG A 138 -1.78 -2.85 8.64
N THR A 139 -2.36 -3.88 9.25
CA THR A 139 -1.61 -5.03 9.76
C THR A 139 -1.12 -5.90 8.61
N SER A 140 0.05 -6.51 8.77
CA SER A 140 0.68 -7.35 7.75
C SER A 140 0.12 -8.76 7.63
N TRP A 141 -0.51 -9.27 8.69
CA TRP A 141 -1.00 -10.65 8.72
C TRP A 141 -2.44 -10.73 8.24
N VAL A 142 -2.64 -11.37 7.08
CA VAL A 142 -3.97 -11.57 6.50
C VAL A 142 -4.29 -13.06 6.49
N GLN A 143 -5.43 -13.45 7.07
CA GLN A 143 -5.87 -14.84 7.01
C GLN A 143 -6.45 -15.12 5.62
N VAL A 144 -5.89 -16.09 4.92
CA VAL A 144 -6.32 -16.41 3.56
C VAL A 144 -7.62 -17.21 3.64
N PRO A 145 -8.68 -16.83 2.91
CA PRO A 145 -9.93 -17.56 2.94
C PRO A 145 -9.75 -18.97 2.34
N PRO A 146 -10.62 -19.94 2.71
CA PRO A 146 -10.62 -21.25 2.07
C PRO A 146 -10.81 -21.12 0.56
N ARG A 147 -10.03 -21.90 -0.20
CA ARG A 147 -9.98 -21.87 -1.66
C ARG A 147 -11.06 -22.75 -2.27
N TRP A 148 -11.36 -22.49 -3.54
CA TRP A 148 -12.16 -23.38 -4.37
C TRP A 148 -11.29 -24.46 -4.99
N ARG A 149 -11.78 -25.69 -5.00
CA ARG A 149 -11.12 -26.84 -5.64
C ARG A 149 -12.10 -27.66 -6.43
N VAL A 150 -11.58 -28.33 -7.45
CA VAL A 150 -12.28 -29.41 -8.13
C VAL A 150 -12.06 -30.69 -7.32
N TRP A 151 -13.10 -31.50 -7.17
CA TRP A 151 -13.05 -32.78 -6.47
C TRP A 151 -13.47 -33.89 -7.42
N VAL A 152 -12.65 -34.92 -7.55
CA VAL A 152 -12.89 -36.08 -8.40
C VAL A 152 -12.93 -37.33 -7.53
N THR A 153 -13.98 -38.13 -7.67
CA THR A 153 -14.17 -39.38 -6.91
C THR A 153 -13.97 -39.23 -5.39
N GLY A 154 -14.31 -38.06 -4.84
CA GLY A 154 -14.20 -37.73 -3.42
C GLY A 154 -12.86 -37.15 -2.96
N ASN A 155 -11.88 -36.97 -3.86
CA ASN A 155 -10.57 -36.40 -3.55
C ASN A 155 -10.40 -35.00 -4.19
N PRO A 156 -9.78 -34.03 -3.49
CA PRO A 156 -9.51 -32.72 -4.06
C PRO A 156 -8.34 -32.77 -5.07
N THR A 157 -8.41 -31.95 -6.10
CA THR A 157 -7.28 -31.69 -7.00
C THR A 157 -6.18 -30.88 -6.29
N GLU A 158 -4.96 -30.96 -6.82
CA GLU A 158 -3.85 -30.12 -6.37
C GLU A 158 -4.11 -28.63 -6.63
N ALA A 159 -4.63 -28.31 -7.83
CA ALA A 159 -5.01 -26.95 -8.19
C ALA A 159 -6.10 -26.40 -7.26
N SER A 160 -5.89 -25.15 -6.81
CA SER A 160 -6.80 -24.43 -5.94
C SER A 160 -6.94 -22.98 -6.40
N TYR A 161 -8.12 -22.40 -6.21
CA TYR A 161 -8.49 -21.12 -6.80
C TYR A 161 -9.07 -20.17 -5.75
N GLU A 162 -8.75 -18.89 -5.85
CA GLU A 162 -9.27 -17.89 -4.92
C GLU A 162 -10.73 -17.51 -5.27
N ALA A 163 -11.03 -17.39 -6.56
CA ALA A 163 -12.33 -17.00 -7.07
C ALA A 163 -13.12 -18.18 -7.65
N TRP A 164 -14.44 -18.12 -7.53
CA TRP A 164 -15.36 -19.09 -8.13
C TRP A 164 -15.21 -19.13 -9.66
N GLN A 165 -15.10 -17.96 -10.29
CA GLN A 165 -14.99 -17.82 -11.74
C GLN A 165 -13.76 -18.53 -12.30
N SER A 166 -12.64 -18.51 -11.57
CA SER A 166 -11.41 -19.19 -11.98
C SER A 166 -11.56 -20.71 -11.97
N VAL A 167 -12.23 -21.27 -10.95
CA VAL A 167 -12.47 -22.72 -10.90
C VAL A 167 -13.57 -23.16 -11.87
N GLU A 168 -14.58 -22.32 -12.08
CA GLU A 168 -15.66 -22.57 -13.05
C GLU A 168 -15.13 -22.60 -14.49
N ALA A 169 -14.22 -21.68 -14.85
CA ALA A 169 -13.58 -21.69 -16.16
C ALA A 169 -12.81 -22.99 -16.41
N VAL A 170 -12.05 -23.46 -15.42
CA VAL A 170 -11.31 -24.72 -15.51
C VAL A 170 -12.28 -25.91 -15.57
N ALA A 171 -13.32 -25.93 -14.74
CA ALA A 171 -14.33 -26.99 -14.78
C ALA A 171 -15.10 -27.04 -16.11
N GLY A 172 -15.39 -25.88 -16.72
CA GLY A 172 -15.99 -25.79 -18.04
C GLY A 172 -15.10 -26.41 -19.13
N MET A 173 -13.78 -26.21 -19.05
CA MET A 173 -12.83 -26.88 -19.95
C MET A 173 -12.85 -28.40 -19.76
N VAL A 174 -12.89 -28.88 -18.52
CA VAL A 174 -12.96 -30.32 -18.18
C VAL A 174 -14.16 -31.00 -18.83
N CYS A 175 -15.35 -30.40 -18.75
CA CYS A 175 -16.58 -31.00 -19.29
C CYS A 175 -16.62 -31.08 -20.83
N THR A 176 -15.73 -30.38 -21.53
CA THR A 176 -15.74 -30.29 -23.00
C THR A 176 -14.76 -31.25 -23.69
N TRP A 177 -13.92 -31.95 -22.92
CA TRP A 177 -12.89 -32.83 -23.47
C TRP A 177 -13.35 -34.29 -23.46
N PRO A 178 -13.46 -34.95 -24.63
CA PRO A 178 -14.00 -36.31 -24.73
C PRO A 178 -13.05 -37.39 -24.17
N ASP A 179 -11.75 -37.17 -24.26
CA ASP A 179 -10.69 -38.01 -23.67
C ASP A 179 -9.66 -37.08 -23.00
N PRO A 180 -9.89 -36.65 -21.76
CA PRO A 180 -8.99 -35.71 -21.15
C PRO A 180 -7.64 -36.38 -20.83
N PRO A 181 -6.52 -35.71 -21.09
CA PRO A 181 -5.18 -36.24 -20.85
C PRO A 181 -4.80 -36.30 -19.36
N TYR A 182 -5.69 -35.89 -18.45
CA TYR A 182 -5.43 -35.85 -17.01
C TYR A 182 -6.61 -36.41 -16.19
N ASP A 183 -6.30 -37.25 -15.19
CA ASP A 183 -7.29 -37.93 -14.33
C ASP A 183 -8.23 -37.00 -13.55
N TRP A 184 -7.85 -35.73 -13.35
CA TRP A 184 -8.67 -34.73 -12.66
C TRP A 184 -9.78 -34.12 -13.53
N MET A 185 -9.83 -34.46 -14.81
CA MET A 185 -10.85 -34.00 -15.74
C MET A 185 -11.95 -35.06 -15.88
N ASN A 186 -12.72 -35.29 -14.82
CA ASN A 186 -13.73 -36.35 -14.75
C ASN A 186 -15.16 -35.76 -14.87
N PRO A 187 -16.10 -36.38 -15.61
CA PRO A 187 -17.48 -35.91 -15.67
C PRO A 187 -18.21 -35.87 -14.31
N ASP A 188 -17.77 -36.66 -13.32
CA ASP A 188 -18.28 -36.65 -11.94
C ASP A 188 -17.60 -35.60 -11.05
N ALA A 189 -16.79 -34.71 -11.64
CA ALA A 189 -16.10 -33.67 -10.89
C ALA A 189 -17.10 -32.69 -10.26
N VAL A 190 -16.85 -32.34 -9.00
CA VAL A 190 -17.65 -31.33 -8.27
C VAL A 190 -16.76 -30.21 -7.78
N ILE A 191 -17.22 -28.97 -7.93
CA ILE A 191 -16.53 -27.81 -7.38
C ILE A 191 -16.98 -27.63 -5.93
N ARG A 192 -16.02 -27.51 -5.01
CA ARG A 192 -16.29 -27.25 -3.60
C ARG A 192 -15.32 -26.23 -3.05
N ARG A 193 -15.77 -25.51 -2.02
CA ARG A 193 -14.87 -24.69 -1.21
C ARG A 193 -14.26 -25.56 -0.12
N ASP A 194 -12.96 -25.42 0.09
CA ASP A 194 -12.27 -26.04 1.22
C ASP A 194 -12.94 -25.61 2.53
N GLN A 195 -12.91 -26.49 3.53
CA GLN A 195 -13.52 -26.20 4.84
C GLN A 195 -12.56 -25.43 5.76
N THR A 196 -11.26 -25.49 5.48
CA THR A 196 -10.20 -24.88 6.29
C THR A 196 -9.47 -23.82 5.49
N SER A 197 -9.06 -22.76 6.20
CA SER A 197 -8.15 -21.76 5.65
C SER A 197 -6.81 -22.42 5.33
N PRO A 198 -6.18 -22.11 4.18
CA PRO A 198 -4.85 -22.61 3.85
C PRO A 198 -3.76 -22.00 4.74
N GLY A 199 -4.04 -20.89 5.45
CA GLY A 199 -3.10 -20.27 6.37
C GLY A 199 -3.17 -18.75 6.36
N TRP A 200 -2.02 -18.14 6.60
CA TRP A 200 -1.81 -16.70 6.60
C TRP A 200 -1.05 -16.30 5.34
N ALA A 201 -1.19 -15.04 4.96
CA ALA A 201 -0.35 -14.35 3.99
C ALA A 201 0.25 -13.11 4.65
N LEU A 202 1.40 -12.67 4.14
CA LEU A 202 2.11 -11.50 4.62
C LEU A 202 1.98 -10.34 3.62
N GLN A 203 1.51 -9.20 4.11
CA GLN A 203 1.34 -7.97 3.35
C GLN A 203 2.19 -6.82 3.93
N CYS A 204 2.72 -5.95 3.08
CA CYS A 204 3.45 -4.75 3.48
C CYS A 204 2.51 -3.75 4.16
N ALA A 205 2.91 -3.28 5.34
CA ALA A 205 2.18 -2.32 6.17
C ALA A 205 2.38 -0.84 5.76
N ALA A 206 3.33 -0.55 4.86
CA ALA A 206 3.65 0.82 4.43
C ALA A 206 2.52 1.45 3.62
N HIS A 207 2.35 2.77 3.76
CA HIS A 207 1.33 3.51 3.02
C HIS A 207 1.73 3.62 1.54
N GLY A 208 0.79 3.34 0.63
CA GLY A 208 1.04 3.42 -0.82
C GLY A 208 1.77 2.21 -1.41
N CYS A 209 2.07 1.16 -0.63
CA CYS A 209 2.49 -0.12 -1.19
C CYS A 209 1.25 -0.81 -1.78
N THR A 210 0.99 -0.63 -3.07
CA THR A 210 -0.24 -1.11 -3.74
C THR A 210 0.00 -2.12 -4.86
N ASP A 211 1.25 -2.37 -5.24
CA ASP A 211 1.58 -3.15 -6.45
C ASP A 211 1.82 -4.64 -6.13
N GLY A 212 2.11 -5.47 -7.13
CA GLY A 212 2.43 -6.92 -7.00
C GLY A 212 3.59 -7.29 -6.07
N HIS A 213 4.17 -6.31 -5.37
CA HIS A 213 5.20 -6.45 -4.34
C HIS A 213 4.69 -6.11 -2.93
N ALA A 214 3.41 -5.76 -2.78
CA ALA A 214 2.78 -5.51 -1.50
C ALA A 214 2.55 -6.80 -0.72
N TRP A 215 2.58 -7.95 -1.38
CA TRP A 215 2.46 -9.27 -0.78
C TRP A 215 3.79 -10.00 -0.86
N TYR A 216 4.06 -10.82 0.16
CA TYR A 216 5.15 -11.77 0.08
C TYR A 216 4.80 -12.84 -0.96
N ALA A 217 5.60 -12.93 -2.03
CA ALA A 217 5.37 -13.84 -3.14
C ALA A 217 6.09 -15.17 -2.89
N ASP A 218 5.47 -16.27 -3.33
CA ASP A 218 6.14 -17.57 -3.36
C ASP A 218 7.14 -17.57 -4.51
N THR A 219 8.44 -17.58 -4.17
CA THR A 219 9.54 -17.56 -5.16
C THR A 219 9.96 -18.96 -5.60
N VAL A 220 9.34 -20.01 -5.04
CA VAL A 220 9.75 -21.41 -5.25
C VAL A 220 8.96 -22.09 -6.37
N GLY A 221 7.87 -21.48 -6.86
CA GLY A 221 7.05 -22.00 -7.97
C GLY A 221 7.05 -21.11 -9.22
N GLU A 222 6.80 -21.70 -10.39
CA GLU A 222 6.58 -20.99 -11.68
C GLU A 222 5.30 -20.13 -11.71
N HIS A 223 4.68 -19.89 -10.56
CA HIS A 223 3.43 -19.16 -10.43
C HIS A 223 3.63 -18.01 -9.44
N ASP A 224 3.51 -16.77 -9.96
CA ASP A 224 3.58 -15.50 -9.22
C ASP A 224 2.41 -15.36 -8.22
N GLY A 225 2.36 -16.23 -7.21
CA GLY A 225 1.32 -16.33 -6.21
C GLY A 225 1.72 -15.70 -4.88
N THR A 226 0.73 -15.27 -4.10
CA THR A 226 0.95 -14.90 -2.69
C THR A 226 1.34 -16.14 -1.91
N ALA A 227 2.47 -16.08 -1.19
CA ALA A 227 2.90 -17.17 -0.31
C ALA A 227 1.91 -17.34 0.86
N VAL A 228 1.53 -18.58 1.13
CA VAL A 228 0.58 -18.93 2.19
C VAL A 228 1.15 -20.01 3.08
N ASP A 229 1.30 -19.70 4.37
CA ASP A 229 1.79 -20.65 5.38
C ASP A 229 1.35 -20.19 6.79
N THR A 230 1.88 -20.81 7.83
CA THR A 230 1.84 -20.31 9.19
C THR A 230 2.59 -18.99 9.31
N ARG A 231 2.21 -18.15 10.29
CA ARG A 231 2.92 -16.90 10.55
C ARG A 231 4.39 -17.11 10.88
N THR A 232 4.73 -18.23 11.53
CA THR A 232 6.11 -18.55 11.94
C THR A 232 6.99 -18.79 10.73
N GLU A 233 6.56 -19.67 9.80
CA GLU A 233 7.33 -19.96 8.59
C GLU A 233 7.41 -18.72 7.70
N LEU A 234 6.30 -18.03 7.44
CA LEU A 234 6.33 -16.79 6.66
C LEU A 234 7.25 -15.72 7.24
N SER A 235 7.27 -15.54 8.57
CA SER A 235 8.16 -14.56 9.20
C SER A 235 9.63 -14.90 8.96
N LYS A 236 9.97 -16.19 9.03
CA LYS A 236 11.35 -16.66 8.84
C LYS A 236 11.81 -16.39 7.41
N VAL A 237 11.06 -16.87 6.41
CA VAL A 237 11.47 -16.74 5.00
C VAL A 237 11.40 -15.27 4.54
N ALA A 238 10.38 -14.52 4.96
CA ALA A 238 10.30 -13.10 4.63
C ALA A 238 11.49 -12.30 5.20
N ALA A 239 11.96 -12.61 6.40
CA ALA A 239 13.15 -11.98 6.98
C ALA A 239 14.43 -12.31 6.19
N GLU A 240 14.57 -13.56 5.72
CA GLU A 240 15.67 -13.98 4.84
C GLU A 240 15.65 -13.20 3.52
N ASP A 241 14.46 -12.89 3.00
CA ASP A 241 14.24 -12.07 1.80
C ASP A 241 14.28 -10.55 2.05
N GLY A 242 14.68 -10.13 3.27
CA GLY A 242 14.91 -8.74 3.61
C GLY A 242 13.65 -7.94 3.97
N TRP A 243 12.52 -8.59 4.23
CA TRP A 243 11.40 -7.93 4.89
C TRP A 243 11.78 -7.58 6.32
N LEU A 244 11.28 -6.43 6.79
CA LEU A 244 11.60 -5.92 8.12
C LEU A 244 10.36 -5.95 9.00
N ALA A 245 10.46 -6.64 10.13
CA ALA A 245 9.47 -6.62 11.19
C ALA A 245 9.67 -5.39 12.08
N HIS A 246 8.61 -4.61 12.28
CA HIS A 246 8.61 -3.45 13.18
C HIS A 246 7.99 -3.78 14.53
N ASP A 247 6.93 -4.59 14.50
CA ASP A 247 6.30 -5.16 15.68
C ASP A 247 5.57 -6.48 15.32
N ARG A 248 4.80 -7.03 16.26
CA ARG A 248 4.07 -8.31 16.08
C ARG A 248 3.00 -8.28 14.97
N HIS A 249 2.60 -7.10 14.51
CA HIS A 249 1.53 -6.88 13.54
C HIS A 249 2.01 -6.24 12.23
N HIS A 250 3.18 -5.60 12.22
CA HIS A 250 3.61 -4.77 11.09
C HIS A 250 4.98 -5.19 10.55
N TRP A 251 4.98 -5.44 9.24
CA TRP A 251 6.14 -5.78 8.43
C TRP A 251 6.16 -4.88 7.19
N THR A 252 7.36 -4.54 6.71
CA THR A 252 7.53 -3.82 5.45
C THR A 252 8.41 -4.60 4.48
N CYS A 253 8.04 -4.57 3.20
CA CYS A 253 8.81 -5.19 2.14
C CYS A 253 10.14 -4.45 1.88
N PRO A 254 11.13 -5.08 1.25
CA PRO A 254 12.43 -4.47 0.98
C PRO A 254 12.36 -3.17 0.16
N GLY A 255 11.37 -3.05 -0.72
CA GLY A 255 11.12 -1.81 -1.47
C GLY A 255 10.75 -0.65 -0.53
N CYS A 256 9.70 -0.82 0.26
CA CYS A 256 9.26 0.20 1.20
C CYS A 256 10.31 0.47 2.28
N THR A 257 11.00 -0.55 2.80
CA THR A 257 12.08 -0.33 3.76
C THR A 257 13.14 0.60 3.16
N ARG A 258 13.56 0.39 1.89
CA ARG A 258 14.53 1.26 1.18
C ARG A 258 14.02 2.68 0.94
N ASP A 259 12.75 2.85 0.57
CA ASP A 259 12.18 4.18 0.28
C ASP A 259 12.03 5.07 1.52
N HIS A 260 12.13 4.48 2.71
CA HIS A 260 12.14 5.19 4.00
C HIS A 260 13.54 5.56 4.49
N HIS A 261 14.56 5.48 3.62
CA HIS A 261 15.94 5.95 3.89
C HIS A 261 16.26 7.33 3.30
#